data_AF-A0A9P0D9Y0-F1
#
_entry.id   AF-A0A9P0D9Y0-F1
#
_cell.length_a   1.000
_cell.length_b   1.000
_cell.length_c   1.000
_cell.angle_alpha   90.00
_cell.angle_beta   90.00
_cell.angle_gamma   90.00
#
_symmetry.space_group_name_H-M   'P 1'
#
loop_
_entity.id
_entity.type
_entity.pdbx_description
1 polymer ?
#
loop_
_entity_poly.entity_id
_entity_poly.type
_entity_poly.pdbx_seq_one_letter_code
_entity_poly.pdbx_strand_id
1 'polypeptide(L)'
;MNHHNYARCMSIYWDKLIHIESTHPGLLNDCQKSFMDIRRTLKPFLRAPVDLTLEQIINADAASKASGIVNATNSFPARPKWSITHSLRTSVISTIMEFCDIKSTNDIRKDLKQSTIQKSTINLELVMQLIKQYTNPFALELSEDHLYNISKGQSVNVEIFQFLSSVEIEGEKQRELLRLD
;
A
#
# COMPACT_ATOMS: atom_id res chain seq x y z
N MET A 1 10.57 -5.39 14.97
CA MET A 1 9.74 -6.33 15.75
C MET A 1 9.04 -5.54 16.84
N ASN A 2 7.80 -5.11 16.60
CA ASN A 2 6.99 -4.36 17.59
C ASN A 2 5.99 -5.31 18.25
N HIS A 3 6.48 -6.16 19.15
CA HIS A 3 5.62 -6.94 20.05
C HIS A 3 5.44 -6.14 21.34
N HIS A 4 4.61 -5.09 21.31
CA HIS A 4 4.27 -4.36 22.53
C HIS A 4 2.80 -4.60 22.90
N ASN A 5 2.64 -5.47 23.91
CA ASN A 5 1.71 -5.33 25.03
C ASN A 5 0.24 -5.78 24.92
N TYR A 6 0.00 -7.02 24.45
CA TYR A 6 -1.27 -7.72 24.79
C TYR A 6 -1.52 -7.78 26.30
N ALA A 7 -0.47 -7.91 27.13
CA ALA A 7 -0.60 -7.93 28.60
C ALA A 7 -1.13 -6.61 29.19
N ARG A 8 -0.82 -5.47 28.57
CA ARG A 8 -1.28 -4.15 29.03
C ARG A 8 -2.77 -3.95 28.74
N CYS A 9 -3.22 -4.36 27.56
CA CYS A 9 -4.64 -4.34 27.21
C CYS A 9 -5.45 -5.32 28.06
N MET A 10 -4.87 -6.47 28.42
CA MET A 10 -5.53 -7.45 29.29
C MET A 10 -5.83 -6.89 30.69
N SER A 11 -4.90 -6.12 31.25
CA SER A 11 -5.08 -5.52 32.59
C SER A 11 -6.22 -4.49 32.59
N ILE A 12 -6.31 -3.65 31.55
CA ILE A 12 -7.39 -2.66 31.38
C ILE A 12 -8.73 -3.36 31.08
N TYR A 13 -8.71 -4.41 30.26
CA TYR A 13 -9.90 -5.19 29.95
C TYR A 13 -10.45 -5.88 31.20
N TRP A 14 -9.59 -6.47 32.03
CA TRP A 14 -9.96 -7.09 33.30
C TRP A 14 -10.53 -6.08 34.29
N ASP A 15 -9.90 -4.91 34.43
CA ASP A 15 -10.40 -3.83 35.27
C ASP A 15 -11.81 -3.37 34.85
N LYS A 16 -12.06 -3.24 33.55
CA LYS A 16 -13.40 -2.92 33.01
C LYS A 16 -14.43 -4.01 33.26
N LEU A 17 -14.02 -5.28 33.21
CA LEU A 17 -14.92 -6.41 33.53
C LEU A 17 -15.32 -6.43 35.00
N ILE A 18 -14.40 -6.12 35.91
CA ILE A 18 -14.71 -6.05 37.36
C ILE A 18 -15.71 -4.92 37.64
N HIS A 19 -15.57 -3.80 36.94
CA HIS A 19 -16.44 -2.63 37.11
C HIS A 19 -17.59 -2.57 36.10
N ILE A 20 -17.96 -3.71 35.51
CA ILE A 20 -18.98 -3.73 34.44
C ILE A 20 -20.37 -3.34 34.96
N GLU A 21 -20.72 -3.73 36.18
CA GLU A 21 -22.01 -3.38 36.78
C GLU A 21 -22.11 -1.90 37.16
N SER A 22 -20.99 -1.24 37.47
CA SER A 22 -20.98 0.19 37.78
C SER A 22 -20.94 1.05 36.52
N THR A 23 -20.25 0.60 35.49
CA THR A 23 -20.10 1.34 34.22
C THR A 23 -21.23 1.08 33.23
N HIS A 24 -21.77 -0.14 33.21
CA HIS A 24 -22.80 -0.62 32.27
C HIS A 24 -23.81 -1.54 33.00
N PRO A 25 -24.61 -0.98 33.93
CA PRO A 25 -25.54 -1.75 34.76
C PRO A 25 -26.54 -2.53 33.90
N GLY A 26 -26.76 -3.79 34.22
CA GLY A 26 -27.68 -4.67 33.49
C GLY A 26 -27.06 -5.42 32.31
N LEU A 27 -25.86 -5.02 31.85
CA LEU A 27 -25.14 -5.72 30.78
C LEU A 27 -24.80 -7.18 31.17
N LEU A 28 -24.56 -7.44 32.45
CA LEU A 28 -24.29 -8.78 32.97
C LEU A 28 -25.54 -9.66 32.92
N ASN A 29 -26.71 -9.09 33.26
CA ASN A 29 -28.01 -9.75 33.11
C ASN A 29 -28.33 -10.03 31.64
N ASP A 30 -28.00 -9.11 30.74
CA ASP A 30 -28.21 -9.26 29.30
C ASP A 30 -27.25 -10.30 28.70
N CYS A 31 -26.01 -10.37 29.18
CA CYS A 31 -25.07 -11.44 28.83
C CYS A 31 -25.58 -12.82 29.27
N GLN A 32 -26.13 -12.91 30.49
CA GLN A 32 -26.72 -14.15 31.01
C GLN A 32 -27.98 -14.58 30.23
N LYS A 33 -28.71 -13.64 29.64
CA LYS A 33 -29.88 -13.89 28.80
C LYS A 33 -29.56 -14.29 27.34
N SER A 34 -28.32 -14.70 27.06
CA SER A 34 -27.85 -15.22 25.75
C SER A 34 -27.65 -14.20 24.63
N PHE A 35 -27.18 -12.98 24.94
CA PHE A 35 -26.68 -12.07 23.89
C PHE A 35 -25.23 -12.36 23.44
N MET A 36 -24.56 -13.36 24.02
CA MET A 36 -23.20 -13.75 23.69
C MET A 36 -23.17 -15.08 22.94
N ASP A 37 -22.97 -15.03 21.62
CA ASP A 37 -22.68 -16.22 20.82
C ASP A 37 -21.16 -16.48 20.84
N ILE A 38 -20.74 -17.50 21.60
CA ILE A 38 -19.35 -17.93 21.66
C ILE A 38 -19.07 -18.84 20.46
N ARG A 39 -18.66 -18.25 19.34
CA ARG A 39 -18.17 -19.03 18.19
C ARG A 39 -16.80 -19.63 18.52
N ARG A 40 -16.79 -20.91 18.91
CA ARG A 40 -15.56 -21.69 19.04
C ARG A 40 -14.96 -21.91 17.65
N THR A 41 -13.79 -21.32 17.40
CA THR A 41 -13.00 -21.53 16.19
C THR A 41 -11.76 -22.34 16.54
N LEU A 42 -11.43 -23.33 15.70
CA LEU A 42 -10.16 -24.08 15.78
C LEU A 42 -8.97 -23.25 15.27
N LYS A 43 -9.23 -22.10 14.65
CA LYS A 43 -8.18 -21.19 14.19
C LYS A 43 -7.72 -20.32 15.36
N PRO A 44 -6.40 -20.11 15.55
CA PRO A 44 -5.92 -19.19 16.57
C PRO A 44 -6.52 -17.80 16.35
N PHE A 45 -6.91 -17.13 17.44
CA PHE A 45 -7.43 -15.75 17.44
C PHE A 45 -6.48 -14.73 16.78
N LEU A 46 -5.23 -15.12 16.59
CA LEU A 46 -4.27 -14.37 15.79
C LEU A 46 -4.60 -14.61 14.32
N ARG A 47 -4.91 -13.52 13.59
CA ARG A 47 -5.18 -13.46 12.14
C ARG A 47 -6.65 -13.55 11.71
N ALA A 48 -7.60 -13.11 12.54
CA ALA A 48 -8.92 -12.78 11.99
C ALA A 48 -8.74 -11.69 10.91
N PRO A 49 -9.38 -11.80 9.72
CA PRO A 49 -9.20 -10.84 8.64
C PRO A 49 -9.49 -9.40 9.06
N VAL A 50 -10.45 -9.21 9.98
CA VAL A 50 -10.79 -7.90 10.54
C VAL A 50 -9.65 -7.34 11.38
N ASP A 51 -9.11 -8.12 12.31
CA ASP A 51 -8.01 -7.70 13.18
C ASP A 51 -6.74 -7.43 12.39
N LEU A 52 -6.41 -8.29 11.41
CA LEU A 52 -5.31 -8.07 10.47
C LEU A 52 -5.47 -6.78 9.68
N THR A 53 -6.69 -6.50 9.21
CA THR A 53 -6.97 -5.29 8.44
C THR A 53 -6.87 -4.06 9.32
N LEU A 54 -7.38 -4.12 10.54
CA LEU A 54 -7.32 -3.03 11.51
C LEU A 54 -5.87 -2.76 11.94
N GLU A 55 -5.11 -3.80 12.26
CA GLU A 55 -3.68 -3.73 12.57
C GLU A 55 -2.88 -3.17 11.39
N GLN A 56 -3.15 -3.61 10.16
CA GLN A 56 -2.48 -3.08 8.97
C GLN A 56 -2.84 -1.61 8.69
N ILE A 57 -4.07 -1.17 8.97
CA ILE A 57 -4.46 0.23 8.79
C ILE A 57 -3.82 1.10 9.85
N ILE A 58 -3.83 0.68 11.12
CA ILE A 58 -3.14 1.37 12.20
C ILE A 58 -1.63 1.42 11.92
N ASN A 59 -1.05 0.32 11.44
CA ASN A 59 0.36 0.29 11.05
C ASN A 59 0.64 1.16 9.83
N ALA A 60 -0.26 1.27 8.86
CA ALA A 60 -0.10 2.15 7.71
C ALA A 60 -0.21 3.63 8.08
N ASP A 61 -1.08 3.95 9.04
CA ASP A 61 -1.31 5.30 9.56
C ASP A 61 -0.17 5.73 10.52
N ALA A 62 0.29 4.82 11.38
CA ALA A 62 1.39 5.05 12.33
C ALA A 62 2.79 4.87 11.69
N ALA A 63 2.89 4.17 10.56
CA ALA A 63 4.13 4.09 9.81
C ALA A 63 4.45 5.48 9.26
N SER A 64 5.59 6.03 9.68
CA SER A 64 6.20 7.14 8.93
C SER A 64 6.36 6.73 7.46
N LYS A 65 6.38 7.69 6.53
CA LYS A 65 6.62 7.53 5.06
C LYS A 65 7.74 6.53 4.66
N ALA A 66 8.55 6.05 5.60
CA ALA A 66 9.60 5.05 5.45
C ALA A 66 9.14 3.58 5.52
N SER A 67 7.99 3.23 6.13
CA SER A 67 7.46 1.86 6.10
C SER A 67 6.34 1.79 5.06
N GLY A 68 6.71 1.44 3.83
CA GLY A 68 5.77 1.21 2.74
C GLY A 68 4.81 0.05 3.03
N ILE A 69 3.81 -0.10 2.15
CA ILE A 69 2.82 -1.18 2.17
C ILE A 69 3.55 -2.54 2.30
N VAL A 70 3.39 -3.19 3.45
CA VAL A 70 4.16 -4.41 3.80
C VAL A 70 3.60 -5.66 3.12
N ASN A 71 2.35 -5.63 2.63
CA ASN A 71 1.77 -6.75 1.89
C ASN A 71 0.71 -6.28 0.89
N ALA A 72 0.85 -6.69 -0.37
CA ALA A 72 -0.19 -6.60 -1.38
C ALA A 72 -0.91 -7.95 -1.50
N THR A 73 -2.24 -7.96 -1.47
CA THR A 73 -3.01 -9.19 -1.65
C THR A 73 -3.12 -9.56 -3.13
N ASN A 74 -2.98 -10.85 -3.45
CA ASN A 74 -3.21 -11.38 -4.80
C ASN A 74 -4.70 -11.53 -5.13
N SER A 75 -5.59 -11.24 -4.18
CA SER A 75 -7.04 -11.26 -4.41
C SER A 75 -7.46 -10.03 -5.23
N PHE A 76 -7.75 -10.25 -6.52
CA PHE A 76 -8.31 -9.24 -7.43
C PHE A 76 -9.52 -8.48 -6.86
N PRO A 77 -10.54 -9.12 -6.25
CA PRO A 77 -11.68 -8.38 -5.69
C PRO A 77 -11.37 -7.62 -4.40
N ALA A 78 -10.29 -7.97 -3.70
CA ALA A 78 -9.89 -7.27 -2.47
C ALA A 78 -9.17 -5.95 -2.74
N ARG A 79 -8.47 -5.82 -3.88
CA ARG A 79 -7.76 -4.59 -4.29
C ARG A 79 -8.67 -3.37 -4.41
N PRO A 80 -9.76 -3.38 -5.22
CA PRO A 80 -10.63 -2.22 -5.34
C PRO A 80 -11.34 -1.89 -4.02
N LYS A 81 -11.75 -2.92 -3.25
CA LYS A 81 -12.35 -2.71 -1.92
C LYS A 81 -11.37 -2.01 -0.97
N TRP A 82 -10.10 -2.39 -0.96
CA TRP A 82 -9.08 -1.72 -0.16
C TRP A 82 -8.86 -0.29 -0.63
N SER A 83 -8.69 -0.06 -1.94
CA SER A 83 -8.50 1.29 -2.49
C SER A 83 -9.66 2.25 -2.16
N ILE A 84 -10.90 1.75 -2.17
CA ILE A 84 -12.08 2.54 -1.84
C ILE A 84 -12.19 2.80 -0.32
N THR A 85 -11.97 1.76 0.50
CA THR A 85 -12.28 1.85 1.94
C THR A 85 -11.12 2.32 2.80
N HIS A 86 -9.88 2.26 2.31
CA HIS A 86 -8.70 2.56 3.11
C HIS A 86 -8.68 4.00 3.59
N SER A 87 -8.91 4.98 2.71
CA SER A 87 -8.93 6.41 3.07
C SER A 87 -9.99 6.73 4.14
N LEU A 88 -11.18 6.16 4.00
CA LEU A 88 -12.26 6.32 4.97
C LEU A 88 -11.88 5.72 6.33
N ARG A 89 -11.30 4.52 6.34
CA ARG A 89 -10.87 3.86 7.59
C ARG A 89 -9.74 4.62 8.27
N THR A 90 -8.77 5.14 7.51
CA THR A 90 -7.72 6.01 8.03
C THR A 90 -8.30 7.28 8.64
N SER A 91 -9.28 7.91 7.99
CA SER A 91 -9.97 9.09 8.51
C SER A 91 -10.69 8.81 9.83
N VAL A 92 -11.49 7.72 9.90
CA VAL A 92 -12.19 7.31 11.13
C VAL A 92 -11.21 7.04 12.26
N ILE A 93 -10.12 6.33 11.99
CA ILE A 93 -9.08 6.04 13.00
C ILE A 93 -8.41 7.35 13.45
N SER A 94 -8.07 8.26 12.53
CA SER A 94 -7.53 9.58 12.86
C SER A 94 -8.46 10.37 13.78
N THR A 95 -9.77 10.38 13.52
CA THR A 95 -10.76 11.04 14.38
C THR A 95 -10.85 10.39 15.76
N ILE A 96 -10.83 9.05 15.84
CA ILE A 96 -10.85 8.34 17.12
C ILE A 96 -9.58 8.62 17.93
N MET A 97 -8.42 8.63 17.29
CA MET A 97 -7.15 8.97 17.95
C MET A 97 -7.15 10.39 18.49
N GLU A 98 -7.76 11.32 17.76
CA GLU A 98 -7.96 12.71 18.20
C GLU A 98 -8.92 12.78 19.39
N PHE A 99 -10.05 12.08 19.33
CA PHE A 99 -11.01 11.98 20.42
C PHE A 99 -10.40 11.38 21.69
N CYS A 100 -9.48 10.43 21.55
CA CYS A 100 -8.78 9.79 22.66
C CYS A 100 -7.52 10.56 23.12
N ASP A 101 -7.19 11.70 22.53
CA ASP A 101 -5.97 12.48 22.79
C ASP A 101 -4.66 11.67 22.62
N ILE A 102 -4.67 10.70 21.71
CA ILE A 102 -3.53 9.82 21.38
C ILE A 102 -2.83 10.29 20.10
N LYS A 103 -3.39 11.32 19.42
CA LYS A 103 -2.87 11.83 18.17
C LYS A 103 -1.45 12.38 18.38
N SER A 104 -0.46 11.60 17.96
CA SER A 104 0.92 12.05 17.85
C SER A 104 0.95 13.28 16.94
N THR A 105 1.35 14.44 17.47
CA THR A 105 1.68 15.58 16.62
C THR A 105 2.76 15.11 15.65
N ASN A 106 2.49 15.19 14.34
CA ASN A 106 3.46 14.80 13.34
C ASN A 106 4.73 15.61 13.59
N ASP A 107 5.83 14.94 13.95
CA ASP A 107 7.11 15.59 14.19
C ASP A 107 7.67 16.08 12.86
N ILE A 108 7.29 17.30 12.48
CA ILE A 108 7.77 17.99 11.28
C ILE A 108 9.29 18.15 11.29
N ARG A 109 9.95 18.04 12.45
CA ARG A 109 11.41 18.13 12.55
C ARG A 109 12.10 17.01 11.77
N LYS A 110 11.43 15.86 11.56
CA LYS A 110 11.97 14.76 10.76
C LYS A 110 12.17 15.15 9.28
N ASP A 111 11.23 15.90 8.71
CA ASP A 111 11.30 16.39 7.33
C ASP A 111 12.26 17.59 7.21
N LEU A 112 12.49 18.32 8.31
CA LEU A 112 13.46 19.42 8.40
C LEU A 112 14.93 18.97 8.64
N LYS A 113 15.19 17.66 8.78
CA LYS A 113 16.57 17.16 8.94
C LYS A 113 17.36 17.42 7.65
N GLN A 114 18.59 17.90 7.80
CA GLN A 114 19.48 18.19 6.67
C GLN A 114 19.62 17.01 5.69
N SER A 115 19.75 15.78 6.20
CA SER A 115 19.83 14.57 5.37
C SER A 115 18.55 14.27 4.60
N THR A 116 17.38 14.53 5.19
CA THR A 116 16.06 14.38 4.54
C THR A 116 15.88 15.43 3.44
N ILE A 117 16.28 16.67 3.71
CA ILE A 117 16.24 17.78 2.74
C ILE A 117 17.15 17.44 1.57
N GLN A 118 18.43 17.09 1.82
CA GLN A 118 19.38 16.71 0.77
C GLN A 118 18.87 15.57 -0.10
N LYS A 119 18.32 14.51 0.52
CA LYS A 119 17.74 13.39 -0.23
C LYS A 119 16.56 13.83 -1.10
N SER A 120 15.68 14.69 -0.57
CA SER A 120 14.54 15.23 -1.30
C SER A 120 14.99 16.11 -2.48
N THR A 121 16.01 16.94 -2.28
CA THR A 121 16.62 17.77 -3.33
C THR A 121 17.23 16.91 -4.44
N ILE A 122 18.02 15.89 -4.11
CA ILE A 122 18.60 14.97 -5.10
C ILE A 122 17.49 14.28 -5.91
N ASN A 123 16.44 13.80 -5.24
CA ASN A 123 15.31 13.18 -5.92
C ASN A 123 14.60 14.15 -6.87
N LEU A 124 14.42 15.42 -6.45
CA LEU A 124 13.81 16.44 -7.28
C LEU A 124 14.67 16.74 -8.52
N GLU A 125 15.98 16.87 -8.35
CA GLU A 125 16.93 17.07 -9.43
C GLU A 125 16.88 15.91 -10.45
N LEU A 126 16.82 14.67 -9.98
CA LEU A 126 16.65 13.49 -10.83
C LEU A 126 15.35 13.53 -11.63
N VAL A 127 14.23 13.90 -11.00
CA VAL A 127 12.94 14.04 -11.69
C VAL A 127 13.00 15.14 -12.75
N MET A 128 13.60 16.29 -12.42
CA MET A 128 13.76 17.38 -13.37
C MET A 128 14.65 16.98 -14.56
N GLN A 129 15.73 16.25 -14.31
CA GLN A 129 16.59 15.71 -15.36
C GLN A 129 15.84 14.72 -16.25
N LEU A 130 15.06 13.80 -15.67
CA LEU A 130 14.25 12.85 -16.43
C LEU A 130 13.21 13.55 -17.31
N ILE A 131 12.51 14.55 -16.78
CA ILE A 131 11.54 15.33 -17.56
C ILE A 131 12.22 16.03 -18.74
N LYS A 132 13.42 16.60 -18.54
CA LYS A 132 14.19 17.22 -19.63
C LYS A 132 14.69 16.22 -20.67
N GLN A 133 14.97 14.99 -20.25
CA GLN A 133 15.38 13.91 -21.15
C GLN A 133 14.22 13.29 -21.92
N TYR A 134 12.97 13.55 -21.50
CA TYR A 134 11.79 13.05 -22.18
C TYR A 134 11.40 14.02 -23.28
N THR A 135 11.28 13.50 -24.49
CA THR A 135 10.81 14.27 -25.64
C THR A 135 9.36 13.89 -25.92
N ASN A 136 8.61 14.76 -26.60
CA ASN A 136 7.30 14.35 -27.10
C ASN A 136 7.53 13.32 -28.23
N PRO A 137 7.12 12.04 -28.09
CA PRO A 137 7.31 11.02 -29.11
C PRO A 137 6.57 11.30 -30.43
N PHE A 138 5.70 12.31 -30.46
CA PHE A 138 4.94 12.74 -31.65
C PHE A 138 5.37 14.13 -32.14
N ALA A 139 6.54 14.63 -31.72
CA ALA A 139 7.05 15.90 -32.23
C ALA A 139 7.43 15.77 -33.72
N LEU A 140 7.04 16.76 -34.52
CA LEU A 140 7.29 16.81 -35.98
C LEU A 140 8.78 16.93 -36.34
N GLU A 141 9.62 17.25 -35.36
CA GLU A 141 11.07 17.43 -35.51
C GLU A 141 11.86 16.12 -35.30
N LEU A 142 11.17 15.02 -34.99
CA LEU A 142 11.80 13.72 -34.80
C LEU A 142 12.18 13.10 -36.15
N SER A 143 13.34 12.44 -36.19
CA SER A 143 13.81 11.72 -37.37
C SER A 143 12.96 10.47 -37.58
N GLU A 144 12.42 10.29 -38.79
CA GLU A 144 11.65 9.11 -39.17
C GLU A 144 12.49 7.81 -39.17
N ASP A 145 13.82 7.94 -39.20
CA ASP A 145 14.76 6.80 -39.23
C ASP A 145 14.94 6.10 -37.87
N HIS A 146 14.33 6.63 -36.82
CA HIS A 146 14.48 6.13 -35.45
C HIS A 146 13.12 5.73 -34.86
N LEU A 147 13.12 4.63 -34.10
CA LEU A 147 11.94 4.21 -33.35
C LEU A 147 11.97 4.82 -31.94
N TYR A 148 10.91 5.52 -31.55
CA TYR A 148 10.82 6.20 -30.25
C TYR A 148 9.89 5.46 -29.29
N ASN A 149 10.28 5.40 -28.01
CA ASN A 149 9.44 4.85 -26.96
C ASN A 149 8.28 5.79 -26.62
N ILE A 150 7.02 5.33 -26.72
CA ILE A 150 5.83 6.18 -26.47
C ILE A 150 5.78 6.75 -25.04
N SER A 151 6.31 6.03 -24.05
CA SER A 151 6.27 6.47 -22.65
C SER A 151 7.39 7.45 -22.27
N LYS A 152 8.53 7.40 -22.98
CA LYS A 152 9.73 8.22 -22.65
C LYS A 152 10.12 9.22 -23.73
N GLY A 153 9.62 9.06 -24.95
CA GLY A 153 10.04 9.83 -26.12
C GLY A 153 11.50 9.68 -26.52
N GLN A 154 12.18 8.64 -26.01
CA GLN A 154 13.58 8.37 -26.30
C GLN A 154 13.70 7.38 -27.44
N SER A 155 14.70 7.57 -28.31
CA SER A 155 15.03 6.61 -29.36
C SER A 155 15.47 5.28 -28.73
N VAL A 156 15.00 4.17 -29.30
CA VAL A 156 15.42 2.83 -28.88
C VAL A 156 16.88 2.59 -29.27
N ASN A 157 17.56 1.67 -28.57
CA ASN A 157 18.91 1.28 -28.96
C ASN A 157 18.87 0.56 -30.32
N VAL A 158 20.03 0.55 -31.01
CA VAL A 158 20.16 -0.06 -32.34
C VAL A 158 19.79 -1.55 -32.32
N GLU A 159 20.11 -2.26 -31.24
CA GLU A 159 19.77 -3.69 -31.10
C GLU A 159 18.25 -3.92 -31.08
N ILE A 160 17.49 -3.15 -30.28
CA ILE A 160 16.02 -3.26 -30.22
C ILE A 160 15.41 -2.78 -31.53
N PHE A 161 15.95 -1.73 -32.14
CA PHE A 161 15.52 -1.26 -33.45
C PHE A 161 15.62 -2.40 -34.49
N GLN A 162 16.81 -2.98 -34.65
CA GLN A 162 17.05 -4.07 -35.60
C GLN A 162 16.17 -5.28 -35.30
N PHE A 163 16.03 -5.65 -34.03
CA PHE A 163 15.14 -6.72 -33.62
C PHE A 163 13.71 -6.43 -34.09
N LEU A 164 13.11 -5.30 -33.67
CA LEU A 164 11.73 -4.94 -33.99
C LEU A 164 11.46 -4.79 -35.49
N SER A 165 12.40 -4.20 -36.24
CA SER A 165 12.30 -4.05 -37.69
C SER A 165 12.40 -5.39 -38.44
N SER A 166 13.06 -6.39 -37.86
CA SER A 166 13.26 -7.71 -38.50
C SER A 166 12.19 -8.75 -38.13
N VAL A 167 11.30 -8.48 -37.17
CA VAL A 167 10.33 -9.45 -36.62
C VAL A 167 9.42 -10.04 -37.69
N GLU A 168 8.91 -9.22 -38.60
CA GLU A 168 7.98 -9.68 -39.64
C GLU A 168 8.68 -10.65 -40.61
N ILE A 169 9.88 -10.28 -41.07
CA ILE A 169 10.68 -11.09 -41.99
C ILE A 169 11.06 -12.43 -41.34
N GLU A 170 11.51 -12.38 -40.09
CA GLU A 170 11.91 -13.59 -39.38
C GLU A 170 10.70 -14.47 -39.04
N GLY A 171 9.57 -13.88 -38.64
CA GLY A 171 8.33 -14.60 -38.42
C GLY A 171 7.80 -15.26 -39.70
N GLU A 172 7.94 -14.60 -40.84
CA GLU A 172 7.58 -15.15 -42.15
C GLU A 172 8.44 -16.37 -42.52
N LYS A 173 9.77 -16.27 -42.36
CA LYS A 173 10.68 -17.40 -42.57
C LYS A 173 10.33 -18.60 -41.70
N GLN A 174 10.07 -18.38 -40.41
CA GLN A 174 9.68 -19.45 -39.48
C GLN A 174 8.35 -20.08 -39.88
N ARG A 175 7.39 -19.27 -40.36
CA ARG A 175 6.10 -19.79 -40.86
C ARG A 175 6.26 -20.65 -42.10
N GLU A 176 7.12 -20.28 -43.04
CA GLU A 176 7.41 -21.07 -44.23
C GLU A 176 8.10 -22.40 -43.88
N LEU A 177 9.05 -22.38 -42.93
CA LEU A 177 9.71 -23.58 -42.41
C LEU A 177 8.71 -24.57 -41.82
N LEU A 178 7.76 -24.09 -41.02
CA LEU A 178 6.72 -24.91 -40.40
C LEU A 178 5.66 -25.45 -41.39
N ARG A 179 5.62 -24.94 -42.63
CA ARG A 179 4.71 -25.45 -43.68
C ARG A 179 5.34 -26.54 -44.54
N LEU A 180 6.65 -26.76 -44.41
CA LEU A 180 7.40 -27.79 -45.15
C LEU A 180 7.55 -29.10 -44.36
N ASP A 181 7.15 -29.12 -43.08
CA ASP A 181 6.97 -30.30 -42.23
C ASP A 181 5.50 -30.77 -42.22
#